data_AF-A0A2X4UHL2-F1
#
_entry.id   AF-A0A2X4UHL2-F1
#
_cell.length_a   1.000
_cell.length_b   1.000
_cell.length_c   1.000
_cell.angle_alpha   90.00
_cell.angle_beta   90.00
_cell.angle_gamma   90.00
#
_symmetry.space_group_name_H-M   'P 1'
#
loop_
_entity.id
_entity.type
_entity.pdbx_description
1 polymer ?
#
loop_
_entity_poly.entity_id
_entity_poly.type
_entity_poly.pdbx_seq_one_letter_code
_entity_poly.pdbx_strand_id
1 'polypeptide(L)'
;MQRLREEFPDAWLHTHLSENLDEVAWVKALFPENSSYLDVYHQYGLTGEKSVFAHCLHLEEQEWDCLCQTGSAIAFCPTSNLFLGSGLFNLQKAWAEAGEAGHRHRCRRRHHLQYAANAGRGLQDRPVAAL
;
A
#
# COMPACT_ATOMS: atom_id res chain seq x y z
N MET A 1 5.56 -15.72 -4.62
CA MET A 1 5.17 -14.39 -5.17
C MET A 1 6.29 -13.75 -5.97
N GLN A 2 7.51 -13.63 -5.44
CA GLN A 2 8.66 -13.06 -6.16
C GLN A 2 8.83 -13.62 -7.59
N ARG A 3 8.90 -14.95 -7.74
CA ARG A 3 8.98 -15.59 -9.05
C ARG A 3 7.86 -15.19 -10.02
N LEU A 4 6.62 -15.07 -9.53
CA LEU A 4 5.49 -14.64 -10.38
C LEU A 4 5.62 -13.17 -10.78
N ARG A 5 6.15 -12.33 -9.91
CA ARG A 5 6.41 -10.91 -10.20
C ARG A 5 7.50 -10.76 -11.27
N GLU A 6 8.51 -11.62 -11.25
CA GLU A 6 9.57 -11.66 -12.26
C GLU A 6 9.07 -12.20 -13.61
N GLU A 7 8.25 -13.25 -13.60
CA GLU A 7 7.66 -13.82 -14.81
C GLU A 7 6.58 -12.91 -15.44
N PHE A 8 5.85 -12.14 -14.62
CA PHE A 8 4.77 -11.25 -15.04
C PHE A 8 4.95 -9.84 -14.46
N PRO A 9 5.92 -9.05 -14.96
CA PRO A 9 6.24 -7.72 -14.40
C PRO A 9 5.08 -6.72 -14.52
N ASP A 10 4.16 -6.97 -15.44
CA ASP A 10 2.99 -6.11 -15.63
C ASP A 10 1.82 -6.42 -14.70
N ALA A 11 1.84 -7.55 -13.99
CA ALA A 11 0.79 -7.95 -13.07
C ALA A 11 0.81 -7.11 -11.79
N TRP A 12 -0.39 -6.85 -11.27
CA TRP A 12 -0.55 -6.13 -9.99
C TRP A 12 -0.35 -7.07 -8.81
N LEU A 13 0.34 -6.57 -7.79
CA LEU A 13 0.39 -7.18 -6.47
C LEU A 13 -0.62 -6.46 -5.57
N HIS A 14 -1.37 -7.24 -4.79
CA HIS A 14 -2.25 -6.72 -3.76
C HIS A 14 -2.15 -7.60 -2.51
N THR A 15 -1.81 -7.00 -1.36
CA THR A 15 -1.72 -7.70 -0.07
C THR A 15 -2.15 -6.80 1.10
N HIS A 16 -2.33 -7.38 2.28
CA HIS A 16 -2.58 -6.64 3.52
C HIS A 16 -1.25 -6.17 4.14
N LEU A 17 -1.28 -5.05 4.86
CA LEU A 17 -0.12 -4.53 5.57
C LEU A 17 -0.56 -3.76 6.82
N SER A 18 0.03 -4.12 7.95
CA SER A 18 -0.07 -3.39 9.23
C SER A 18 -1.50 -2.97 9.59
N GLU A 19 -2.47 -3.90 9.50
CA GLU A 19 -3.86 -3.61 9.85
C GLU A 19 -4.05 -3.63 11.37
N ASN A 20 -3.46 -4.61 12.07
CA ASN A 20 -3.59 -4.77 13.51
C ASN A 20 -2.21 -4.88 14.18
N LEU A 21 -2.06 -4.36 15.40
CA LEU A 21 -0.83 -4.47 16.18
C LEU A 21 -0.44 -5.94 16.46
N ASP A 22 -1.42 -6.82 16.67
CA ASP A 22 -1.16 -8.25 16.87
C ASP A 22 -0.60 -8.90 15.59
N GLU A 23 -1.11 -8.49 14.43
CA GLU A 23 -0.61 -8.94 13.12
C GLU A 23 0.84 -8.47 12.91
N VAL A 24 1.12 -7.20 13.19
CA VAL A 24 2.49 -6.63 13.10
C VAL A 24 3.44 -7.39 14.03
N ALA A 25 3.04 -7.63 15.28
CA ALA A 25 3.85 -8.37 16.24
C ALA A 25 4.08 -9.82 15.79
N TRP A 26 3.06 -10.45 15.22
CA TRP A 26 3.15 -11.82 14.73
C TRP A 26 4.09 -11.94 13.54
N VAL A 27 4.04 -11.02 12.58
CA VAL A 27 4.96 -11.00 11.44
C VAL A 27 6.40 -10.79 11.90
N LYS A 28 6.64 -9.88 12.85
CA LYS A 28 7.98 -9.68 13.44
C LYS A 28 8.51 -10.95 14.11
N ALA A 29 7.63 -11.77 14.69
CA ALA A 29 8.03 -13.06 15.28
C ALA A 29 8.33 -14.14 14.21
N LEU A 30 7.64 -14.10 13.07
CA LEU A 30 7.85 -15.05 11.96
C LEU A 30 9.08 -14.73 11.11
N PHE A 31 9.42 -13.44 10.97
CA PHE A 31 10.53 -12.93 10.16
C PHE A 31 11.46 -12.04 10.99
N PRO A 32 12.17 -12.60 11.99
CA PRO A 32 13.00 -11.84 12.92
C PRO A 32 14.20 -11.14 12.25
N GLU A 33 14.60 -11.57 11.06
CA GLU A 33 15.66 -10.97 10.25
C GLU A 33 15.23 -9.67 9.54
N ASN A 34 13.92 -9.43 9.44
CA ASN A 34 13.36 -8.25 8.81
C ASN A 34 13.15 -7.13 9.83
N SER A 35 13.44 -5.90 9.40
CA SER A 35 13.36 -4.71 10.25
C SER A 35 11.92 -4.27 10.55
N SER A 36 10.98 -4.58 9.67
CA SER A 36 9.56 -4.21 9.77
C SER A 36 8.68 -5.17 8.96
N TYR A 37 7.35 -5.00 9.05
CA TYR A 37 6.42 -5.82 8.26
C TYR A 37 6.60 -5.52 6.77
N LEU A 38 6.65 -4.24 6.38
CA LEU A 38 6.88 -3.89 4.98
C LEU A 38 8.23 -4.41 4.46
N ASP A 39 9.26 -4.45 5.29
CA ASP A 39 10.60 -4.92 4.90
C ASP A 39 10.59 -6.37 4.42
N VAL A 40 9.71 -7.23 4.97
CA VAL A 40 9.52 -8.58 4.45
C VAL A 40 9.17 -8.52 2.96
N TYR A 41 8.16 -7.74 2.58
CA TYR A 41 7.77 -7.58 1.18
C TYR A 41 8.86 -6.89 0.35
N HIS A 42 9.54 -5.90 0.91
CA HIS A 42 10.58 -5.15 0.23
C HIS A 42 11.75 -6.05 -0.19
N GLN A 43 12.26 -6.88 0.72
CA GLN A 43 13.38 -7.79 0.45
C GLN A 43 13.06 -8.84 -0.63
N TYR A 44 11.79 -9.23 -0.76
CA TYR A 44 11.34 -10.14 -1.83
C TYR A 44 10.99 -9.41 -3.15
N GLY A 45 11.30 -8.11 -3.28
CA GLY A 45 11.04 -7.34 -4.50
C GLY A 45 9.55 -7.11 -4.77
N LEU A 46 8.73 -7.09 -3.73
CA LEU A 46 7.27 -6.97 -3.83
C LEU A 46 6.75 -5.54 -3.63
N THR A 47 7.60 -4.60 -3.23
CA THR A 47 7.29 -3.17 -3.25
C THR A 47 7.56 -2.57 -4.64
N GLY A 48 6.88 -1.50 -5.00
CA GLY A 48 7.09 -0.83 -6.28
C GLY A 48 5.81 -0.28 -6.90
N GLU A 49 5.95 0.27 -8.11
CA GLU A 49 4.81 0.51 -8.98
C GLU A 49 3.98 -0.78 -9.16
N LYS A 50 2.65 -0.66 -9.23
CA LYS A 50 1.73 -1.81 -9.30
C LYS A 50 1.72 -2.73 -8.07
N SER A 51 2.18 -2.25 -6.92
CA SER A 51 1.99 -2.90 -5.62
C SER A 51 1.04 -2.10 -4.74
N VAL A 52 -0.05 -2.73 -4.31
CA VAL A 52 -1.09 -2.13 -3.48
C VAL A 52 -1.12 -2.82 -2.12
N PHE A 53 -1.01 -2.03 -1.06
CA PHE A 53 -1.06 -2.51 0.33
C PHE A 53 -2.33 -1.99 1.00
N ALA A 54 -3.17 -2.90 1.49
CA ALA A 54 -4.42 -2.56 2.15
C ALA A 54 -4.20 -2.22 3.63
N HIS A 55 -5.06 -1.33 4.15
CA HIS A 55 -5.14 -0.87 5.53
C HIS A 55 -4.04 0.11 5.95
N CYS A 56 -2.79 -0.35 6.07
CA CYS A 56 -1.63 0.47 6.41
C CYS A 56 -1.85 1.37 7.65
N LEU A 57 -2.49 0.82 8.70
CA LEU A 57 -2.87 1.58 9.89
C LEU A 57 -1.67 1.85 10.81
N HIS A 58 -0.87 0.82 11.06
CA HIS A 58 0.20 0.82 12.04
C HIS A 58 1.58 0.83 11.36
N LEU A 59 1.82 1.83 10.52
CA LEU A 59 3.10 1.99 9.81
C LEU A 59 4.11 2.80 10.63
N GLU A 60 5.34 2.31 10.69
CA GLU A 60 6.51 3.04 11.18
C GLU A 60 7.00 4.08 10.14
N GLU A 61 7.78 5.07 10.58
CA GLU A 61 8.28 6.15 9.71
C GLU A 61 9.04 5.64 8.48
N GLN A 62 9.93 4.68 8.70
CA GLN A 62 10.71 4.02 7.65
C GLN A 62 9.84 3.29 6.62
N GLU A 63 8.67 2.79 7.03
CA GLU A 63 7.75 2.11 6.13
C GLU A 63 7.02 3.12 5.23
N TRP A 64 6.63 4.29 5.78
CA TRP A 64 6.12 5.41 4.98
C TRP A 64 7.12 5.85 3.91
N ASP A 65 8.37 6.08 4.32
CA ASP A 65 9.46 6.44 3.42
C ASP A 65 9.64 5.41 2.31
N CYS A 66 9.67 4.12 2.65
CA CYS A 66 9.82 3.03 1.68
C CYS A 66 8.66 2.98 0.68
N LEU A 67 7.40 3.08 1.13
CA LEU A 67 6.24 3.09 0.25
C LEU A 67 6.30 4.26 -0.75
N CYS A 68 6.67 5.45 -0.26
CA CYS A 68 6.82 6.64 -1.09
C CYS A 68 7.97 6.53 -2.10
N GLN A 69 9.14 6.07 -1.65
CA GLN A 69 10.33 5.93 -2.50
C GLN A 69 10.15 4.86 -3.59
N THR A 70 9.45 3.77 -3.27
CA THR A 70 9.21 2.66 -4.22
C THR A 70 8.04 2.94 -5.17
N GLY A 71 7.20 3.95 -4.88
CA GLY A 71 5.99 4.21 -5.67
C GLY A 71 4.86 3.21 -5.43
N SER A 72 4.85 2.56 -4.27
CA SER A 72 3.77 1.67 -3.85
C SER A 72 2.50 2.46 -3.52
N ALA A 73 1.34 1.81 -3.59
CA ALA A 73 0.05 2.43 -3.32
C ALA A 73 -0.58 1.88 -2.03
N ILE A 74 -1.33 2.73 -1.33
CA ILE A 74 -2.12 2.33 -0.15
C ILE A 74 -3.60 2.26 -0.53
N ALA A 75 -4.25 1.15 -0.16
CA ALA A 75 -5.69 0.99 -0.23
C ALA A 75 -6.35 1.30 1.13
N PHE A 76 -7.06 2.42 1.18
CA PHE A 76 -7.75 2.86 2.39
C PHE A 76 -9.12 2.17 2.54
N CYS A 77 -9.29 1.41 3.63
CA CYS A 77 -10.45 0.53 3.88
C CYS A 77 -11.22 0.89 5.17
N PRO A 78 -11.86 2.09 5.27
CA PRO A 78 -12.40 2.60 6.53
C PRO A 78 -13.48 1.72 7.17
N THR A 79 -14.35 1.10 6.38
CA THR A 79 -15.45 0.28 6.90
C THR A 79 -14.93 -0.97 7.61
N SER A 80 -13.94 -1.66 7.03
CA SER A 80 -13.33 -2.84 7.65
C SER A 80 -12.58 -2.47 8.93
N ASN A 81 -11.81 -1.38 8.88
CA ASN A 81 -11.01 -0.91 10.02
C ASN A 81 -11.87 -0.61 11.25
N LEU A 82 -13.05 -0.01 11.05
CA LEU A 82 -13.99 0.27 12.14
C LEU A 82 -14.71 -0.99 12.61
N PHE A 83 -15.09 -1.88 11.69
CA PHE A 83 -15.83 -3.10 12.04
C PHE A 83 -14.98 -4.07 12.86
N LEU A 84 -13.70 -4.20 12.54
CA LEU A 84 -12.74 -5.08 13.23
C LEU A 84 -12.06 -4.39 14.43
N GLY A 85 -12.30 -3.09 14.64
CA GLY A 85 -11.63 -2.33 15.69
C GLY A 85 -10.13 -2.15 15.47
N SER A 86 -9.66 -2.30 14.22
CA SER A 86 -8.23 -2.26 13.84
C SER A 86 -7.59 -0.88 14.03
N GLY A 87 -8.37 0.20 13.93
CA GLY A 87 -7.93 1.57 14.19
C GLY A 87 -8.39 2.60 13.15
N LEU A 88 -7.81 3.81 13.21
CA LEU A 88 -8.11 4.92 12.31
C LEU A 88 -6.90 5.20 11.42
N PHE A 89 -7.11 5.22 10.10
CA PHE A 89 -6.03 5.51 9.14
C PHE A 89 -5.66 6.99 9.16
N ASN A 90 -4.38 7.30 9.21
CA ASN A 90 -3.88 8.67 9.24
C ASN A 90 -3.83 9.29 7.82
N LEU A 91 -5.00 9.70 7.32
CA LEU A 91 -5.13 10.36 6.01
C LEU A 91 -4.28 11.63 5.86
N GLN A 92 -4.14 12.41 6.95
CA GLN A 92 -3.37 13.65 6.92
C GLN A 92 -1.88 13.37 6.67
N LYS A 93 -1.32 12.39 7.37
CA LYS A 93 0.05 11.95 7.14
C LYS A 93 0.23 11.43 5.72
N ALA A 94 -0.66 10.56 5.25
CA ALA A 94 -0.60 10.03 3.88
C ALA A 94 -0.57 11.14 2.81
N TRP A 95 -1.32 12.22 3.00
CA TRP A 95 -1.28 13.39 2.11
C TRP A 95 -0.01 14.22 2.25
N ALA A 96 0.53 14.37 3.46
CA ALA A 96 1.80 15.06 3.68
C ALA A 96 2.95 14.33 2.96
N GLU A 97 3.07 13.01 3.17
CA GLU A 97 4.11 12.19 2.51
C GLU A 97 3.98 12.23 0.98
N ALA A 98 2.76 12.15 0.46
CA ALA A 98 2.50 12.26 -0.98
C ALA A 98 2.87 13.65 -1.54
N GLY A 99 2.72 14.72 -0.75
CA GLY A 99 3.10 16.09 -1.11
C GLY A 99 4.62 16.32 -1.06
N GLU A 100 5.29 15.77 -0.03
CA GLU A 100 6.74 15.85 0.14
C GLU A 100 7.52 15.05 -0.89
N ALA A 101 7.02 13.87 -1.28
CA ALA A 101 7.58 13.08 -2.38
C ALA A 101 7.63 13.88 -3.71
N GLY A 102 6.78 14.90 -3.87
CA GLY A 102 6.82 15.82 -5.01
C GLY A 102 8.02 16.78 -5.03
N HIS A 103 8.68 17.03 -3.89
CA HIS A 103 9.75 18.03 -3.75
C HIS A 103 11.16 17.43 -3.72
N ARG A 104 11.34 16.19 -3.25
CA ARG A 104 12.62 15.48 -3.27
C ARG A 104 12.73 14.66 -4.58
N HIS A 105 13.33 15.25 -5.61
CA HIS A 105 13.77 14.61 -6.84
C HIS A 105 12.83 13.52 -7.43
N ARG A 106 11.75 13.98 -8.08
CA ARG A 106 11.06 13.30 -9.18
C ARG A 106 10.14 12.11 -8.81
N CYS A 107 9.27 12.24 -7.81
CA CYS A 107 8.01 11.48 -7.78
C CYS A 107 6.98 12.19 -8.70
N ARG A 108 7.00 11.90 -10.00
CA ARG A 108 6.03 12.43 -10.98
C ARG A 108 5.02 11.35 -11.38
N ARG A 109 3.87 11.34 -10.70
CA ARG A 109 2.50 11.51 -11.26
C ARG A 109 1.50 10.75 -10.38
N ARG A 110 0.54 11.54 -9.87
CA ARG A 110 -0.86 11.24 -9.51
C ARG A 110 -1.18 9.74 -9.38
N HIS A 111 -1.64 9.32 -8.19
CA HIS A 111 -2.37 8.08 -7.83
C HIS A 111 -1.74 7.28 -6.66
N HIS A 112 -1.39 7.91 -5.53
CA HIS A 112 -0.82 7.19 -4.37
C HIS A 112 -1.83 6.75 -3.30
N LEU A 113 -3.09 7.19 -3.39
CA LEU A 113 -4.18 6.68 -2.55
C LEU A 113 -5.25 6.08 -3.46
N GLN A 114 -5.31 4.76 -3.51
CA GLN A 114 -6.38 4.08 -4.24
C GLN A 114 -7.53 3.84 -3.26
N TYR A 115 -8.67 4.49 -3.50
CA TYR A 115 -9.89 4.19 -2.75
C TYR A 115 -10.36 2.80 -3.15
N ALA A 116 -10.08 1.79 -2.32
CA ALA A 116 -10.74 0.50 -2.39
C ALA A 116 -12.14 0.62 -1.75
N ALA A 117 -13.03 1.37 -2.39
CA ALA A 117 -14.43 1.42 -2.01
C ALA A 117 -15.09 0.10 -2.45
N ASN A 118 -15.16 -0.87 -1.53
CA ASN A 118 -15.90 -2.13 -1.59
C ASN A 118 -15.74 -2.94 -2.90
N ALA A 119 -15.04 -4.08 -2.79
CA ALA A 119 -15.14 -5.17 -3.75
C ALA A 119 -16.62 -5.52 -4.00
N GLY A 120 -17.18 -5.04 -5.11
CA GLY A 120 -18.59 -5.22 -5.39
C GLY A 120 -19.25 -4.30 -6.41
N ARG A 121 -18.55 -3.60 -7.31
CA ARG A 121 -19.15 -3.10 -8.57
C ARG A 121 -18.13 -3.18 -9.71
N GLY A 122 -18.55 -3.83 -10.79
CA GLY A 122 -17.69 -4.31 -11.87
C GLY A 122 -17.12 -3.22 -12.78
N LEU A 123 -16.14 -3.65 -13.58
CA LEU A 123 -15.57 -2.95 -14.73
C LEU A 123 -16.68 -2.44 -15.66
N GLN A 124 -17.05 -1.17 -15.58
CA GLN A 124 -17.67 -0.43 -16.70
C GLN A 124 -17.31 1.05 -16.58
N ASP A 125 -16.14 1.44 -17.06
CA ASP A 125 -15.87 2.82 -17.48
C ASP A 125 -15.05 2.79 -18.77
N ARG A 126 -15.75 2.72 -19.90
CA ARG A 126 -15.20 3.13 -21.21
C ARG A 126 -15.57 4.60 -21.43
N PRO A 127 -14.68 5.41 -22.02
CA PRO A 127 -14.93 6.84 -22.19
C PRO A 127 -16.03 7.07 -23.22
N VAL A 128 -17.05 7.84 -22.85
CA VAL A 128 -17.97 8.47 -23.80
C VAL A 128 -17.27 9.72 -24.34
N ALA A 129 -16.73 9.61 -25.55
CA ALA A 129 -16.33 10.77 -26.34
C ALA A 129 -17.61 11.52 -26.75
N ALA A 130 -17.64 12.82 -26.47
CA ALA A 130 -18.70 13.73 -26.86
C ALA A 130 -18.76 13.90 -28.39
N LEU A 131 -19.94 13.64 -28.96
CA LEU A 131 -20.51 14.31 -30.12
C LEU A 131 -21.76 15.07 -29.65
#